data_AF-A0A641ABN1-F1
#
_entry.id   AF-A0A641ABN1-F1
#
_cell.length_a   1.000
_cell.length_b   1.000
_cell.length_c   1.000
_cell.angle_alpha   90.00
_cell.angle_beta   90.00
_cell.angle_gamma   90.00
#
_symmetry.space_group_name_H-M   'P 1'
#
loop_
_entity.id
_entity.type
_entity.pdbx_description
1 polymer ?
#
loop_
_entity_poly.entity_id
_entity_poly.type
_entity_poly.pdbx_seq_one_letter_code
_entity_poly.pdbx_strand_id
1 'polypeptide(L)' 'MKPAVDRLEKRLGQKLTFVRSDVQTEIGKLLYAEYEANLVPTFIVFDQYGDTKYRTNGVPEYSFINSLLFED' A
#
# COMPACT_ATOMS: atom_id res chain seq x y z
N MET A 1 14.41 -0.12 -5.08
CA MET A 1 13.05 0.09 -4.55
C MET A 1 12.61 -0.93 -3.49
N LYS A 2 12.87 -2.25 -3.64
CA LYS A 2 12.55 -3.28 -2.62
C LYS A 2 12.84 -2.90 -1.15
N PRO A 3 14.01 -2.31 -0.79
CA PRO A 3 14.36 -2.07 0.61
C PRO A 3 13.44 -1.10 1.36
N ALA A 4 12.85 -0.11 0.67
CA ALA A 4 11.98 0.87 1.32
C ALA A 4 10.62 0.26 1.69
N VAL A 5 10.05 -0.53 0.78
CA VAL A 5 8.82 -1.31 1.00
C VAL A 5 9.03 -2.32 2.11
N ASP A 6 10.13 -3.07 2.08
CA ASP A 6 10.46 -4.08 3.09
C ASP A 6 10.60 -3.45 4.49
N ARG A 7 11.23 -2.26 4.60
CA ARG A 7 11.33 -1.53 5.87
C ARG A 7 9.98 -1.06 6.38
N LEU A 8 9.13 -0.54 5.49
CA LEU A 8 7.81 -0.04 5.86
C LEU A 8 6.93 -1.19 6.36
N GLU A 9 6.88 -2.29 5.62
CA GLU A 9 6.17 -3.50 6.02
C GLU A 9 6.67 -4.07 7.33
N LYS A 10 7.99 -4.19 7.53
CA LYS A 10 8.54 -4.70 8.80
C LYS A 10 8.10 -3.87 10.02
N ARG A 11 8.00 -2.53 9.86
CA ARG A 11 7.59 -1.64 10.95
C ARG A 11 6.08 -1.68 11.23
N LEU A 12 5.28 -1.96 10.21
CA LEU A 12 3.82 -1.93 10.27
C LEU A 12 3.17 -3.32 10.38
N GLY A 13 3.91 -4.40 10.12
CA GLY A 13 3.37 -5.77 9.96
C GLY A 13 2.73 -6.38 11.21
N GLN A 14 2.82 -5.72 12.38
CA GLN A 14 2.06 -6.10 13.57
C GLN A 14 0.70 -5.39 13.67
N LYS A 15 0.42 -4.40 12.81
CA LYS A 15 -0.77 -3.54 12.85
C LYS A 15 -1.63 -3.64 11.59
N LEU A 16 -1.08 -4.14 10.49
CA LEU A 16 -1.71 -4.15 9.17
C LEU A 16 -1.44 -5.47 8.43
N THR A 17 -2.38 -5.86 7.59
CA THR A 17 -2.19 -6.90 6.58
C THR A 17 -1.56 -6.29 5.34
N PHE A 18 -0.42 -6.84 4.90
CA PHE A 18 0.26 -6.41 3.69
C PHE A 18 -0.06 -7.33 2.52
N VAL A 19 -0.60 -6.76 1.44
CA VAL A 19 -0.80 -7.46 0.17
C VAL A 19 0.15 -6.87 -0.86
N ARG A 20 1.12 -7.67 -1.31
CA ARG A 20 2.05 -7.29 -2.38
C ARG A 20 1.49 -7.76 -3.71
N SER A 21 1.25 -6.82 -4.61
CA SER A 21 0.85 -7.10 -5.98
C SER A 21 2.04 -6.88 -6.93
N ASP A 22 2.39 -7.91 -7.70
CA ASP A 22 3.37 -7.80 -8.77
C ASP A 22 2.66 -7.46 -10.08
N VAL A 23 2.87 -6.24 -10.57
CA VAL A 23 2.27 -5.69 -11.80
C VAL A 23 2.64 -6.47 -13.07
N GLN A 24 3.61 -7.39 -13.02
CA GLN A 24 3.94 -8.26 -14.16
C GLN A 24 3.02 -9.48 -14.25
N THR A 25 2.35 -9.86 -13.16
CA THR A 25 1.36 -10.96 -13.13
C THR A 25 0.03 -10.53 -13.73
N GLU A 26 -0.79 -11.50 -14.14
CA GLU A 26 -2.13 -11.21 -14.69
C GLU A 26 -3.02 -10.46 -13.69
N ILE A 27 -3.13 -10.97 -12.46
CA ILE A 27 -3.87 -10.30 -11.38
C ILE A 27 -3.29 -8.92 -11.10
N GLY A 28 -1.96 -8.78 -11.09
CA GLY A 28 -1.33 -7.48 -10.85
C GLY A 28 -1.64 -6.44 -11.92
N LYS A 29 -1.73 -6.84 -13.19
CA LYS A 29 -2.17 -5.94 -14.29
C LYS A 29 -3.63 -5.53 -14.15
N LEU A 30 -4.50 -6.46 -13.74
CA LEU A 30 -5.91 -6.16 -13.48
C LEU A 30 -6.04 -5.15 -12.33
N LEU A 31 -5.37 -5.40 -11.21
CA LEU A 31 -5.37 -4.48 -10.06
C LEU A 31 -4.73 -3.13 -10.42
N TYR A 32 -3.68 -3.13 -11.26
CA TYR A 32 -3.07 -1.89 -11.74
C TYR A 32 -4.05 -1.03 -12.54
N ALA A 33 -4.85 -1.66 -13.40
CA ALA A 33 -5.88 -0.97 -14.18
C ALA A 33 -7.05 -0.51 -13.29
N GLU A 34 -7.56 -1.40 -12.44
CA GLU A 34 -8.68 -1.15 -11.52
C GLU A 34 -8.42 0.06 -10.62
N TYR A 35 -7.22 0.13 -10.04
CA TYR A 35 -6.82 1.24 -9.16
C TYR A 35 -6.12 2.37 -9.90
N GLU A 36 -6.14 2.38 -11.24
CA GLU A 36 -5.48 3.37 -12.10
C GLU A 36 -4.04 3.68 -11.66
N ALA A 37 -3.28 2.66 -11.29
CA ALA A 37 -1.99 2.72 -10.59
C ALA A 37 -0.85 3.23 -11.47
N ASN A 38 -1.01 4.36 -12.16
CA ASN A 38 -0.15 4.96 -13.21
C ASN A 38 1.37 5.06 -12.93
N LEU A 39 1.86 4.72 -11.72
CA LEU A 39 3.27 4.67 -11.36
C LEU A 39 3.58 3.47 -10.45
N VAL A 40 4.73 2.81 -10.66
CA VAL A 40 5.24 1.74 -9.78
C VAL A 40 6.34 2.28 -8.86
N PRO A 41 6.27 2.07 -7.53
CA PRO A 41 5.21 1.39 -6.80
C PRO A 41 4.03 2.34 -6.54
N THR A 42 2.81 1.80 -6.52
CA THR A 42 1.64 2.49 -5.96
C THR A 42 1.32 1.87 -4.61
N PHE A 43 1.08 2.71 -3.60
CA PHE A 43 0.62 2.29 -2.28
C PHE A 43 -0.83 2.73 -2.08
N ILE A 44 -1.64 1.79 -1.62
CA ILE A 44 -3.07 1.99 -1.32
C ILE A 44 -3.32 1.43 0.07
N VAL A 45 -3.99 2.21 0.92
CA VAL A 45 -4.42 1.79 2.26
C VAL A 45 -5.93 1.68 2.24
N PHE A 46 -6.41 0.49 2.63
CA PHE A 46 -7.82 0.21 2.80
C PHE A 46 -8.20 0.25 4.28
N ASP A 47 -9.44 0.63 4.58
CA ASP A 47 -10.02 0.39 5.90
C ASP A 47 -10.62 -1.02 6.02
N GLN A 48 -11.27 -1.29 7.15
CA GLN A 48 -11.89 -2.58 7.45
C GLN A 48 -13.10 -2.93 6.55
N TYR A 49 -13.68 -1.95 5.84
CA TYR A 49 -14.81 -2.15 4.92
C TYR A 49 -14.35 -2.33 3.47
N GLY A 50 -13.06 -2.12 3.20
CA GLY A 50 -12.47 -2.20 1.88
C GLY A 50 -12.46 -0.86 1.15
N ASP A 51 -12.81 0.24 1.81
CA ASP A 51 -12.77 1.57 1.22
C ASP A 51 -11.34 2.12 1.23
N THR A 52 -10.97 2.87 0.18
CA THR A 52 -9.64 3.47 0.06
C THR A 52 -9.52 4.68 0.98
N LYS A 53 -8.74 4.57 2.07
CA LYS A 53 -8.42 5.69 2.97
C LYS A 53 -7.30 6.58 2.46
N TYR A 54 -6.31 6.00 1.79
CA TYR A 54 -5.15 6.75 1.31
C TYR A 54 -4.50 6.08 0.11
N ARG A 55 -3.92 6.92 -0.77
CA ARG A 55 -3.16 6.47 -1.93
C ARG A 55 -1.96 7.39 -2.18
N THR A 56 -0.83 6.80 -2.56
CA THR A 56 0.31 7.55 -3.08
C THR A 56 1.08 6.76 -4.13
N ASN A 57 1.73 7.49 -5.02
CA ASN A 57 2.81 6.96 -5.84
C ASN A 57 4.10 6.99 -5.01
N GLY A 58 4.92 5.95 -5.08
CA GLY A 58 6.10 5.79 -4.24
C GLY A 58 5.81 5.16 -2.88
N VAL A 59 6.85 5.02 -2.05
CA VAL A 59 6.74 4.42 -0.71
C VAL A 59 6.43 5.53 0.31
N PRO A 60 5.30 5.50 1.03
CA PRO A 60 4.97 6.51 2.02
C PRO A 60 5.87 6.40 3.26
N GLU A 61 5.96 7.50 4.00
CA GLU A 61 6.65 7.52 5.29
C GLU A 61 5.87 6.74 6.36
N TYR A 62 6.60 6.03 7.23
CA TYR A 62 6.00 5.27 8.31
C TYR A 62 5.13 6.13 9.24
N SER A 63 5.62 7.33 9.60
CA SER A 63 4.93 8.21 10.55
C SER A 63 3.54 8.59 10.05
N PHE A 64 3.43 8.86 8.75
CA PHE A 64 2.18 9.20 8.10
C PHE A 64 1.21 8.01 8.04
N ILE A 65 1.66 6.83 7.60
CA ILE A 65 0.78 5.64 7.62
C ILE A 65 0.36 5.31 9.05
N ASN A 66 1.28 5.42 10.02
CA ASN A 66 0.97 5.13 11.41
C ASN A 66 -0.06 6.10 11.99
N SER A 67 -0.10 7.38 11.59
CA SER A 67 -1.14 8.31 12.07
C SER A 67 -2.53 7.97 11.54
N LEU A 68 -2.64 7.39 10.34
CA LEU A 68 -3.94 6.97 9.77
C LEU A 68 -4.59 5.80 10.52
N LEU A 69 -3.83 5.04 11.31
CA LEU A 69 -4.32 3.88 12.07
C LEU A 69 -4.94 4.25 13.41
N PHE A 70 -4.70 5.47 13.89
CA PHE A 70 -5.13 5.94 15.21
C PHE A 70 -5.99 7.20 15.09
N GLU A 71 -6.70 7.38 13.98
CA GLU A 71 -7.81 8.34 13.93
C GLU A 71 -8.91 7.81 14.86
N ASP A 72 -9.07 8.46 16.02
CA ASP A 72 -10.12 8.24 17.02
C ASP A 72 -11.53 8.57 16.48
#